data_AF-A0A536FZR7-F1
#
_entry.id   AF-A0A536FZR7-F1
#
_cell.length_a   1.000
_cell.length_b   1.000
_cell.length_c   1.000
_cell.angle_alpha   90.00
_cell.angle_beta   90.00
_cell.angle_gamma   90.00
#
_symmetry.space_group_name_H-M   'P 1'
#
loop_
_entity.id
_entity.type
_entity.pdbx_description
1 polymer ?
#
loop_
_entity_poly.entity_id
_entity_poly.type
_entity_poly.pdbx_seq_one_letter_code
_entity_poly.pdbx_strand_id
1 'polypeptide(L)'
;MLLEEVLKSETGEDGNPGDSTTSPNWPGMAPGTRGVLNALSPRYCNWSGIVDIEPKPPILWTHGAADIVVADGSAWEMGTLGKLGYVPGWPGEEVFPPQPMVTQIRNVLEQYRKKGGRVAMEMFEGSGHGRVFDAAERWSNVFFKFLASVEVPAAV
;
A
#
# COMPACT_ATOMS: atom_id res chain seq x y z
N MET A 1 -17.92 5.29 16.60
CA MET A 1 -17.54 5.99 15.33
C MET A 1 -16.10 5.63 14.96
N LEU A 2 -15.66 5.80 13.70
CA LEU A 2 -14.26 5.54 13.29
C LEU A 2 -13.24 6.24 14.20
N LEU A 3 -13.56 7.44 14.71
CA LEU A 3 -12.72 8.17 15.66
C LEU A 3 -12.48 7.41 16.98
N GLU A 4 -13.52 6.82 17.57
CA GLU A 4 -13.38 6.04 18.81
C GLU A 4 -12.48 4.82 18.61
N GLU A 5 -12.52 4.21 17.42
CA GLU A 5 -11.62 3.09 17.08
C GLU A 5 -10.18 3.56 16.87
N VAL A 6 -9.97 4.70 16.20
CA VAL A 6 -8.63 5.29 16.05
C VAL A 6 -8.02 5.60 17.41
N LEU A 7 -8.81 6.09 18.37
CA LEU A 7 -8.35 6.40 19.72
C LEU A 7 -7.99 5.15 20.56
N LYS A 8 -8.34 3.94 20.13
CA LYS A 8 -7.86 2.69 20.74
C LYS A 8 -6.48 2.25 20.23
N SER A 9 -5.88 3.00 19.30
CA SER A 9 -4.55 2.64 18.77
C SER A 9 -3.50 2.76 19.86
N GLU A 10 -2.80 1.66 20.14
CA GLU A 10 -1.63 1.68 20.99
C GLU A 10 -0.53 2.51 20.32
N THR A 11 -0.08 3.57 20.99
CA THR A 11 0.97 4.45 20.50
C THR A 11 2.27 4.23 21.28
N GLY A 12 3.42 4.47 20.62
CA GLY A 12 4.73 4.32 21.23
C GLY A 12 5.62 3.32 20.49
N GLU A 13 6.71 2.91 21.13
CA GLU A 13 7.74 2.06 20.53
C GLU A 13 7.26 0.64 20.17
N ASP A 14 6.34 0.08 20.95
CA ASP A 14 5.69 -1.21 20.64
C ASP A 14 4.43 -1.08 19.79
N GLY A 15 3.89 0.13 19.68
CA GLY A 15 2.65 0.43 18.99
C GLY A 15 2.89 1.10 17.64
N ASN A 16 2.03 2.07 17.31
CA ASN A 16 2.22 2.96 16.17
C ASN A 16 2.90 4.28 16.63
N PRO A 17 3.96 4.77 15.96
CA PRO A 17 4.58 4.20 14.76
C PRO A 17 5.56 3.04 15.01
N GLY A 18 6.13 2.97 16.21
CA GLY A 18 7.28 2.13 16.52
C GLY A 18 8.52 2.96 16.90
N ASP A 19 9.62 2.27 17.23
CA ASP A 19 10.91 2.91 17.52
C ASP A 19 11.64 3.38 16.24
N SER A 20 12.78 4.05 16.39
CA SER A 20 13.61 4.42 15.24
C SER A 20 15.09 4.36 15.57
N THR A 21 15.93 4.26 14.54
CA THR A 21 17.37 4.29 14.69
C THR A 21 17.99 5.28 13.72
N THR A 22 19.20 5.76 14.02
CA THR A 22 19.92 6.67 13.13
C THR A 22 20.42 5.91 11.90
N SER A 23 20.48 6.61 10.77
CA SER A 23 20.97 6.07 9.50
C SER A 23 22.02 7.01 8.90
N PRO A 24 23.13 6.49 8.35
CA PRO A 24 24.05 7.30 7.56
C PRO A 24 23.47 7.72 6.20
N ASN A 25 22.39 7.07 5.75
CA ASN A 25 21.69 7.42 4.52
C ASN A 25 20.64 8.50 4.81
N TRP A 26 20.40 9.37 3.83
CA TRP A 26 19.27 10.29 3.86
C TRP A 26 17.94 9.54 4.07
N PRO A 27 17.01 10.01 4.92
CA PRO A 27 16.95 11.31 5.60
C PRO A 27 17.61 11.34 7.00
N GLY A 28 18.50 10.40 7.31
CA GLY A 28 19.21 10.33 8.60
C GLY A 28 18.58 9.41 9.65
N MET A 29 17.47 8.73 9.30
CA MET A 29 16.80 7.77 10.16
C MET A 29 16.46 6.49 9.40
N ALA A 30 16.27 5.40 10.13
CA ALA A 30 15.75 4.13 9.62
C ALA A 30 14.75 3.52 10.61
N PRO A 31 13.87 2.61 10.14
CA PRO A 31 13.05 1.78 10.99
C PRO A 31 13.88 1.08 12.08
N GLY A 32 13.38 1.14 13.32
CA GLY A 32 13.91 0.40 14.46
C GLY A 32 13.52 -1.08 14.41
N THR A 33 13.33 -1.73 15.56
CA THR A 33 13.02 -3.16 15.66
C THR A 33 11.63 -3.47 16.22
N ARG A 34 10.89 -2.46 16.68
CA ARG A 34 9.61 -2.59 17.38
C ARG A 34 8.53 -1.73 16.73
N GLY A 35 7.27 -2.11 16.95
CA GLY A 35 6.11 -1.36 16.48
C GLY A 35 5.66 -1.66 15.05
N VAL A 36 4.44 -1.20 14.77
CA VAL A 36 3.66 -1.67 13.61
C VAL A 36 4.21 -1.15 12.29
N LEU A 37 4.62 0.13 12.18
CA LEU A 37 5.14 0.64 10.91
C LEU A 37 6.51 0.05 10.58
N ASN A 38 7.35 -0.20 11.58
CA ASN A 38 8.62 -0.87 11.37
C ASN A 38 8.42 -2.28 10.82
N ALA A 39 7.46 -3.04 11.37
CA ALA A 39 7.14 -4.38 10.86
C ALA A 39 6.69 -4.38 9.39
N LEU A 40 6.07 -3.30 8.91
CA LEU A 40 5.63 -3.14 7.52
C LEU A 40 6.73 -2.61 6.59
N SER A 41 7.87 -2.16 7.13
CA SER A 41 8.96 -1.61 6.33
C SER A 41 9.66 -2.67 5.49
N PRO A 42 10.34 -2.29 4.39
CA PRO A 42 11.10 -3.22 3.55
C PRO A 42 12.23 -3.97 4.27
N ARG A 43 12.61 -3.52 5.48
CA ARG A 43 13.57 -4.23 6.32
C ARG A 43 13.04 -5.59 6.81
N TYR A 44 11.73 -5.70 7.01
CA TYR A 44 11.08 -6.87 7.62
C TYR A 44 10.00 -7.50 6.75
N CYS A 45 9.36 -6.71 5.88
CA CYS A 45 8.26 -7.18 5.05
C CYS A 45 8.55 -7.01 3.56
N ASN A 46 8.47 -8.12 2.82
CA ASN A 46 8.52 -8.10 1.36
C ASN A 46 7.19 -8.59 0.77
N TRP A 47 6.37 -7.64 0.33
CA TRP A 47 5.09 -7.92 -0.31
C TRP A 47 5.21 -8.53 -1.71
N SER A 48 6.36 -8.37 -2.40
CA SER A 48 6.53 -8.88 -3.75
C SER A 48 6.50 -10.41 -3.80
N GLY A 49 6.72 -11.10 -2.68
CA GLY A 49 6.66 -12.56 -2.58
C GLY A 49 5.28 -13.15 -2.91
N ILE A 50 4.22 -12.33 -2.93
CA ILE A 50 2.88 -12.76 -3.36
C ILE A 50 2.88 -13.39 -4.76
N VAL A 51 3.81 -13.02 -5.65
CA VAL A 51 3.89 -13.58 -7.01
C VAL A 51 4.17 -15.09 -7.02
N ASP A 52 4.76 -15.63 -5.95
CA ASP A 52 5.23 -17.01 -5.86
C ASP A 52 4.36 -17.91 -4.97
N ILE A 53 3.29 -17.38 -4.36
CA ILE A 53 2.43 -18.20 -3.48
C ILE A 53 1.66 -19.25 -4.27
N GLU A 54 1.41 -20.38 -3.60
CA GLU A 54 0.55 -21.46 -4.09
C GLU A 54 -0.38 -21.97 -2.96
N PRO A 55 -1.68 -22.20 -3.24
CA PRO A 55 -2.36 -21.91 -4.51
C PRO A 55 -2.41 -20.40 -4.80
N LYS A 56 -2.64 -20.00 -6.05
CA LYS A 56 -2.82 -18.59 -6.44
C LYS A 56 -4.27 -18.11 -6.20
N PRO A 57 -4.60 -17.48 -5.04
CA PRO A 57 -5.92 -16.91 -4.86
C PRO A 57 -6.20 -15.82 -5.91
N PRO A 58 -7.45 -15.68 -6.37
CA PRO A 58 -7.81 -14.58 -7.25
C PRO A 58 -7.74 -13.25 -6.48
N ILE A 59 -7.13 -12.24 -7.09
CA ILE A 59 -6.92 -10.92 -6.49
C ILE A 59 -7.81 -9.88 -7.15
N LEU A 60 -8.56 -9.12 -6.34
CA LEU A 60 -9.18 -7.86 -6.73
C LEU A 60 -8.43 -6.71 -6.07
N TRP A 61 -7.79 -5.88 -6.88
CA TRP A 61 -7.26 -4.61 -6.43
C TRP A 61 -8.17 -3.48 -6.90
N THR A 62 -8.82 -2.80 -5.94
CA THR A 62 -9.53 -1.54 -6.21
C THR A 62 -8.60 -0.38 -5.86
N HIS A 63 -8.74 0.79 -6.45
CA HIS A 63 -7.96 1.98 -6.07
C HIS A 63 -8.68 3.26 -6.51
N GLY A 64 -8.63 4.32 -5.70
CA GLY A 64 -9.22 5.61 -6.06
C GLY A 64 -8.28 6.40 -6.96
N ALA A 65 -8.77 6.96 -8.07
CA ALA A 65 -7.93 7.71 -9.00
C ALA A 65 -7.49 9.08 -8.45
N ALA A 66 -8.18 9.59 -7.42
CA ALA A 66 -7.86 10.82 -6.70
C ALA A 66 -7.27 10.55 -5.30
N ASP A 67 -6.79 9.32 -5.04
CA ASP A 67 -6.05 9.02 -3.81
C ASP A 67 -4.75 9.82 -3.77
N ILE A 68 -4.55 10.61 -2.71
CA ILE A 68 -3.33 11.40 -2.48
C ILE A 68 -2.40 10.75 -1.44
N VAL A 69 -2.88 9.71 -0.75
CA VAL A 69 -2.14 9.00 0.30
C VAL A 69 -1.27 7.94 -0.34
N VAL A 70 -1.88 7.03 -1.12
CA VAL A 70 -1.18 6.00 -1.89
C VAL A 70 -1.17 6.43 -3.35
N ALA A 71 -0.14 7.18 -3.73
CA ALA A 71 -0.04 7.79 -5.06
C ALA A 71 1.40 7.79 -5.55
N ASP A 72 1.58 7.75 -6.87
CA ASP A 72 2.87 8.06 -7.49
C ASP A 72 3.15 9.56 -7.29
N GLY A 73 4.12 9.89 -6.43
CA GLY A 73 4.35 11.28 -6.02
C GLY A 73 3.48 11.73 -4.84
N SER A 74 3.06 10.81 -3.97
CA SER A 74 2.35 11.14 -2.72
C SER A 74 3.11 12.18 -1.89
N ALA A 75 2.40 13.21 -1.42
CA ALA A 75 2.94 14.24 -0.53
C ALA A 75 3.25 13.72 0.89
N TRP A 76 2.98 12.44 1.17
CA TRP A 76 3.33 11.76 2.41
C TRP A 76 4.61 10.94 2.29
N GLU A 77 5.23 10.91 1.11
CA GLU A 77 6.41 10.11 0.81
C GLU A 77 7.67 10.97 0.88
N MET A 78 8.69 10.46 1.57
CA MET A 78 9.89 11.22 1.91
C MET A 78 10.67 11.65 0.66
N GLY A 79 10.88 10.76 -0.30
CA GLY A 79 11.57 11.07 -1.57
C GLY A 79 10.86 12.14 -2.39
N THR A 80 9.52 12.12 -2.42
CA THR A 80 8.70 13.17 -3.05
C THR A 80 8.92 14.52 -2.36
N LEU A 81 8.83 14.56 -1.03
CA LEU A 81 9.05 15.78 -0.26
C LEU A 81 10.50 16.30 -0.41
N GLY A 82 11.47 15.41 -0.47
CA GLY A 82 12.88 15.73 -0.75
C GLY A 82 13.07 16.34 -2.13
N LYS A 83 12.49 15.73 -3.18
CA LYS A 83 12.52 16.23 -4.57
C LYS A 83 11.86 17.59 -4.72
N LEU A 84 10.79 17.86 -3.96
CA LEU A 84 10.11 19.16 -3.93
C LEU A 84 10.82 20.20 -3.04
N GLY A 85 11.88 19.82 -2.34
CA GLY A 85 12.67 20.72 -1.50
C GLY A 85 12.10 20.98 -0.10
N TYR A 86 11.06 20.26 0.31
CA TYR A 86 10.49 20.36 1.67
C TYR A 86 11.36 19.67 2.73
N VAL A 87 12.15 18.67 2.33
CA VAL A 87 13.11 17.98 3.21
C VAL A 87 14.53 18.27 2.73
N PRO A 88 15.35 19.00 3.51
CA PRO A 88 16.69 19.39 3.09
C PRO A 88 17.63 18.21 2.81
N GLY A 89 18.63 18.45 1.96
CA GLY A 89 19.73 17.50 1.73
C GLY A 89 19.36 16.26 0.92
N TRP A 90 18.24 16.26 0.19
CA TRP A 90 17.85 15.15 -0.68
C TRP A 90 18.96 14.85 -1.71
N PRO A 91 19.46 13.59 -1.79
CA PRO A 91 20.67 13.26 -2.55
C PRO A 91 20.43 13.13 -4.07
N GLY A 92 19.19 13.34 -4.53
CA GLY A 92 18.80 13.17 -5.92
C GLY A 92 18.17 11.81 -6.21
N GLU A 93 17.59 11.73 -7.40
CA GLU A 93 16.73 10.62 -7.83
C GLU A 93 17.46 9.29 -7.98
N GLU A 94 18.75 9.33 -8.34
CA GLU A 94 19.58 8.12 -8.47
C GLU A 94 19.87 7.43 -7.13
N VAL A 95 19.79 8.16 -6.01
CA VAL A 95 20.12 7.64 -4.66
C VAL A 95 18.86 7.38 -3.83
N PHE A 96 17.90 8.30 -3.86
CA PHE A 96 16.63 8.16 -3.14
C PHE A 96 15.47 8.64 -4.02
N PRO A 97 15.04 7.85 -5.01
CA PRO A 97 13.94 8.24 -5.89
C PRO A 97 12.61 8.31 -5.12
N PRO A 98 11.70 9.23 -5.49
CA PRO A 98 10.32 9.18 -5.02
C PRO A 98 9.69 7.82 -5.32
N GLN A 99 8.92 7.29 -4.37
CA GLN A 99 8.30 5.97 -4.54
C GLN A 99 7.10 6.04 -5.50
N PRO A 100 7.08 5.26 -6.59
CA PRO A 100 5.93 5.17 -7.47
C PRO A 100 4.96 4.07 -6.97
N MET A 101 4.22 4.37 -5.89
CA MET A 101 3.41 3.39 -5.15
C MET A 101 2.38 2.64 -6.00
N VAL A 102 1.60 3.35 -6.81
CA VAL A 102 0.53 2.77 -7.66
C VAL A 102 1.16 1.95 -8.77
N THR A 103 2.22 2.47 -9.40
CA THR A 103 2.97 1.75 -10.43
C THR A 103 3.62 0.48 -9.88
N GLN A 104 4.17 0.52 -8.65
CA GLN A 104 4.74 -0.66 -7.99
C GLN A 104 3.68 -1.76 -7.76
N ILE A 105 2.49 -1.39 -7.27
CA ILE A 105 1.39 -2.35 -7.07
C ILE A 105 0.98 -2.96 -8.41
N ARG A 106 0.78 -2.14 -9.46
CA ARG A 106 0.48 -2.64 -10.82
C ARG A 106 1.52 -3.63 -11.30
N ASN A 107 2.81 -3.31 -11.14
CA ASN A 107 3.90 -4.16 -11.60
C ASN A 107 3.92 -5.53 -10.89
N VAL A 108 3.73 -5.56 -9.58
CA VAL A 108 3.64 -6.82 -8.80
C VAL A 108 2.43 -7.65 -9.26
N LEU A 109 1.27 -7.02 -9.43
CA LEU A 109 0.06 -7.73 -9.85
C LEU A 109 0.13 -8.22 -11.30
N GLU A 110 0.78 -7.48 -12.21
CA GLU A 110 1.05 -7.97 -13.56
C GLU A 110 2.03 -9.15 -13.56
N GLN A 111 3.02 -9.18 -12.67
CA GLN A 111 3.88 -10.35 -12.49
C GLN A 111 3.09 -11.55 -11.95
N TYR A 112 2.19 -11.33 -10.98
CA TYR A 112 1.28 -12.34 -10.47
C TYR A 112 0.43 -12.94 -11.61
N ARG A 113 -0.12 -12.09 -12.50
CA ARG A 113 -0.87 -12.52 -13.70
C ARG A 113 -0.02 -13.31 -14.68
N LYS A 114 1.22 -12.88 -14.95
CA LYS A 114 2.18 -13.59 -15.81
C LYS A 114 2.54 -14.98 -15.27
N LYS A 115 2.48 -15.18 -13.96
CA LYS A 115 2.67 -16.48 -13.31
C LYS A 115 1.38 -17.32 -13.20
N GLY A 116 0.32 -16.95 -13.93
CA GLY A 116 -0.93 -17.71 -13.99
C GLY A 116 -1.97 -17.34 -12.95
N GLY A 117 -1.70 -16.32 -12.13
CA GLY A 117 -2.67 -15.82 -11.15
C GLY A 117 -3.79 -15.00 -11.81
N ARG A 118 -5.00 -15.04 -11.23
CA ARG A 118 -6.11 -14.20 -11.67
C ARG A 118 -6.07 -12.86 -10.94
N VAL A 119 -6.07 -11.76 -11.70
CA VAL A 119 -6.12 -10.39 -11.15
C VAL A 119 -7.19 -9.57 -11.85
N ALA A 120 -8.00 -8.86 -11.07
CA ALA A 120 -8.82 -7.75 -11.52
C ALA A 120 -8.29 -6.45 -10.89
N MET A 121 -8.10 -5.39 -11.68
CA MET A 121 -7.66 -4.08 -11.22
C MET A 121 -8.71 -3.04 -11.57
N GLU A 122 -9.27 -2.35 -10.58
CA GLU A 122 -10.41 -1.45 -10.74
C GLU A 122 -10.07 -0.06 -10.22
N MET A 123 -10.00 0.91 -11.13
CA MET A 123 -9.74 2.31 -10.81
C MET A 123 -11.05 3.07 -10.65
N PHE A 124 -11.19 3.77 -9.54
CA PHE A 124 -12.38 4.52 -9.18
C PHE A 124 -12.16 6.00 -9.45
N GLU A 125 -12.52 6.43 -10.66
CA GLU A 125 -12.53 7.85 -11.04
C GLU A 125 -13.31 8.70 -10.04
N GLY A 126 -12.71 9.82 -9.62
CA GLY A 126 -13.28 10.74 -8.62
C GLY A 126 -13.19 10.27 -7.17
N SER A 127 -12.82 9.02 -6.90
CA SER A 127 -12.64 8.50 -5.53
C SER A 127 -11.24 8.74 -4.98
N GLY A 128 -11.16 9.01 -3.67
CA GLY A 128 -9.92 9.08 -2.93
C GLY A 128 -9.50 7.73 -2.33
N HIS A 129 -8.74 7.78 -1.24
CA HIS A 129 -8.23 6.60 -0.53
C HIS A 129 -9.36 5.66 -0.06
N GLY A 130 -10.48 6.25 0.36
CA GLY A 130 -11.62 5.59 0.99
C GLY A 130 -12.79 5.32 0.04
N ARG A 131 -12.57 4.68 -1.12
CA ARG A 131 -13.65 4.36 -2.10
C ARG A 131 -14.80 3.51 -1.59
N VAL A 132 -14.60 2.77 -0.50
CA VAL A 132 -15.69 2.06 0.21
C VAL A 132 -16.71 3.03 0.81
N PHE A 133 -16.33 4.29 1.00
CA PHE A 133 -17.18 5.37 1.53
C PHE A 133 -17.64 6.31 0.41
N ASP A 134 -16.72 6.85 -0.39
CA ASP A 134 -17.04 7.88 -1.40
C ASP A 134 -17.66 7.34 -2.69
N ALA A 135 -17.53 6.04 -2.97
CA ALA A 135 -18.13 5.34 -4.11
C ALA A 135 -18.73 3.98 -3.69
N ALA A 136 -19.33 3.94 -2.50
CA ALA A 136 -19.79 2.73 -1.83
C ALA A 136 -20.64 1.79 -2.71
N GLU A 137 -21.59 2.34 -3.47
CA GLU A 137 -22.48 1.56 -4.34
C GLU A 137 -21.68 0.88 -5.48
N ARG A 138 -20.87 1.65 -6.21
CA ARG A 138 -20.02 1.12 -7.28
C ARG A 138 -19.04 0.09 -6.71
N TRP A 139 -18.42 0.40 -5.58
CA TRP A 139 -17.43 -0.49 -4.96
C TRP A 139 -18.06 -1.80 -4.54
N SER A 140 -19.22 -1.76 -3.89
CA SER A 140 -19.96 -2.96 -3.48
C SER A 140 -20.33 -3.81 -4.69
N ASN A 141 -20.82 -3.20 -5.77
CA ASN A 141 -21.13 -3.90 -7.02
C ASN A 141 -19.91 -4.61 -7.61
N VAL A 142 -18.75 -3.94 -7.65
CA VAL A 142 -17.49 -4.53 -8.13
C VAL A 142 -17.04 -5.69 -7.23
N PHE A 143 -17.04 -5.47 -5.92
CA PHE A 143 -16.60 -6.45 -4.93
C PHE A 143 -17.45 -7.73 -4.98
N PHE A 144 -18.78 -7.62 -4.90
CA PHE A 144 -19.66 -8.79 -4.88
C PHE A 144 -19.70 -9.51 -6.23
N LYS A 145 -19.59 -8.81 -7.36
CA LYS A 145 -19.44 -9.46 -8.68
C LYS A 145 -18.14 -10.26 -8.76
N PHE A 146 -17.03 -9.69 -8.27
CA PHE A 146 -15.77 -10.41 -8.23
C PHE A 146 -15.87 -11.64 -7.34
N LEU A 147 -16.43 -11.50 -6.13
CA LEU A 147 -16.63 -12.60 -5.19
C LEU A 147 -17.44 -13.74 -5.80
N ALA A 148 -18.61 -13.45 -6.38
CA ALA A 148 -19.45 -14.44 -7.06
C ALA A 148 -18.73 -15.12 -8.24
N SER A 149 -17.78 -14.45 -8.89
CA SER A 149 -17.02 -15.00 -10.01
C SER A 149 -15.86 -15.92 -9.60
N VAL A 150 -15.53 -15.98 -8.31
CA VAL A 150 -14.43 -16.80 -7.77
C VAL A 150 -14.92 -17.82 -6.74
N GLU A 151 -16.16 -17.70 -6.29
CA GLU A 151 -16.81 -18.66 -5.43
C GLU A 151 -16.91 -20.01 -6.17
N VAL A 152 -16.20 -21.01 -5.67
CA VAL A 152 -16.37 -22.39 -6.12
C VAL A 152 -17.56 -22.94 -5.33
N PRO A 153 -18.59 -23.51 -5.98
CA PRO A 153 -19.67 -24.16 -5.27
C PRO A 153 -19.08 -25.17 -4.27
N ALA A 154 -19.55 -25.14 -3.02
CA ALA A 154 -19.19 -26.17 -2.06
C ALA A 154 -19.44 -27.54 -2.68
N ALA A 155 -18.45 -28.44 -2.64
CA ALA A 155 -18.66 -29.82 -3.06
C ALA A 155 -19.75 -30.40 -2.15
N VAL A 156 -20.94 -30.63 -2.72
CA VAL A 156 -22.06 -31.32 -2.06
C VAL A 156 -21.74 -32.82 -1.99
#